data_AF-A0A3P8U8T6-F1
#
_entry.id   AF-A0A3P8U8T6-F1
#
_cell.length_a   1.000
_cell.length_b   1.000
_cell.length_c   1.000
_cell.angle_alpha   90.00
_cell.angle_beta   90.00
_cell.angle_gamma   90.00
#
_symmetry.space_group_name_H-M   'P 1'
#
loop_
_entity.id
_entity.type
_entity.pdbx_description
1 polymer ?
#
loop_
_entity_poly.entity_id
_entity_poly.type
_entity_poly.pdbx_seq_one_letter_code
_entity_poly.pdbx_strand_id
1 'polypeptide(L)'
;MLNSDWLRMTDGYSGSDLPSLAKDAALGPIRELPPEQVRNVDVSQVRDISFYDFMDSLQKIGSSVGLQTLDLLVCWNREFGDVSAGSMF
;
A
#
# COMPACT_ATOMS: atom_id res chain seq x y z
N MET A 1 1.84 -19.17 0.36
CA MET A 1 1.20 -17.92 -0.08
C MET A 1 1.75 -17.61 -1.46
N LEU A 2 0.88 -17.42 -2.45
CA LEU A 2 1.30 -17.23 -3.84
C LEU A 2 1.25 -15.73 -4.18
N ASN A 3 2.02 -15.30 -5.18
CA ASN A 3 2.00 -13.90 -5.65
C ASN A 3 0.58 -13.40 -6.01
N SER A 4 -0.35 -14.32 -6.31
CA SER A 4 -1.75 -14.01 -6.61
C SER A 4 -2.53 -13.41 -5.44
N ASP A 5 -2.18 -13.76 -4.19
CA ASP A 5 -2.93 -13.30 -3.01
C ASP A 5 -2.67 -11.81 -2.77
N TRP A 6 -1.42 -11.37 -2.94
CA TRP A 6 -1.02 -9.96 -2.83
C TRP A 6 -1.70 -9.08 -3.86
N LEU A 7 -1.72 -9.50 -5.12
CA LEU A 7 -2.36 -8.76 -6.21
C LEU A 7 -3.84 -8.48 -5.89
N ARG A 8 -4.54 -9.46 -5.30
CA ARG A 8 -5.95 -9.28 -4.93
C ARG A 8 -6.13 -8.38 -3.71
N MET A 9 -5.20 -8.42 -2.75
CA MET A 9 -5.29 -7.62 -1.52
C MET A 9 -4.95 -6.14 -1.74
N THR A 10 -4.13 -5.83 -2.74
CA THR A 10 -3.74 -4.46 -3.10
C THR A 10 -4.38 -3.99 -4.40
N ASP A 11 -5.48 -4.61 -4.82
CA ASP A 11 -6.22 -4.14 -6.00
C ASP A 11 -6.75 -2.72 -5.77
N GLY A 12 -6.66 -1.88 -6.79
CA GLY A 12 -7.00 -0.45 -6.70
C GLY A 12 -5.98 0.43 -5.98
N TYR A 13 -4.87 -0.11 -5.45
CA TYR A 13 -3.81 0.71 -4.87
C TYR A 13 -3.05 1.46 -5.96
N SER A 14 -2.77 2.73 -5.68
CA SER A 14 -1.85 3.55 -6.47
C SER A 14 -0.40 3.32 -6.06
N GLY A 15 0.52 3.88 -6.84
CA GLY A 15 1.96 3.85 -6.52
C GLY A 15 2.34 4.51 -5.19
N SER A 16 1.51 5.40 -4.65
CA SER A 16 1.73 6.00 -3.31
C SER A 16 1.17 5.15 -2.16
N ASP A 17 0.23 4.26 -2.45
CA ASP A 17 -0.43 3.45 -1.41
C ASP A 17 0.48 2.32 -0.95
N LEU A 18 1.21 1.67 -1.88
CA LEU A 18 2.12 0.55 -1.55
C LEU A 18 3.28 0.97 -0.61
N PRO A 19 3.99 2.09 -0.84
CA PRO A 19 4.99 2.57 0.11
C PRO A 19 4.39 2.97 1.46
N SER A 20 3.17 3.51 1.46
CA SER A 20 2.48 3.88 2.70
C SER A 20 2.09 2.64 3.52
N LEU A 21 1.60 1.60 2.85
CA LEU A 21 1.33 0.29 3.42
C LEU A 21 2.61 -0.34 4.02
N ALA A 22 3.71 -0.34 3.27
CA ALA A 22 4.97 -0.90 3.73
C ALA A 22 5.54 -0.14 4.95
N LYS A 23 5.42 1.20 4.96
CA LYS A 23 5.82 2.02 6.11
C LYS A 23 4.97 1.71 7.34
N ASP A 24 3.65 1.56 7.18
CA ASP A 24 2.79 1.23 8.30
C ASP A 24 3.09 -0.16 8.85
N ALA A 25 3.33 -1.15 7.99
CA ALA A 25 3.68 -2.51 8.39
C ALA A 25 5.04 -2.55 9.12
N ALA A 26 6.01 -1.77 8.66
CA ALA A 26 7.32 -1.66 9.32
C ALA A 26 7.25 -1.10 10.74
N LEU A 27 6.19 -0.37 11.09
CA LEU A 27 5.95 0.11 12.44
C LEU A 27 5.23 -0.93 13.32
N GLY A 28 4.73 -2.03 12.76
CA GLY A 28 4.11 -3.13 13.51
C GLY A 28 4.98 -3.65 14.67
N PRO A 29 6.23 -4.10 14.40
CA PRO A 29 7.17 -4.52 15.45
C PRO A 29 7.40 -3.47 16.54
N ILE A 30 7.44 -2.18 16.18
CA ILE A 30 7.70 -1.10 17.13
C ILE A 30 6.50 -0.86 18.05
N ARG A 31 5.27 -1.05 17.58
CA ARG A 31 4.04 -0.85 18.36
C ARG A 31 3.81 -1.90 19.44
N GLU A 32 4.44 -3.06 19.31
CA GLU A 32 4.38 -4.14 20.31
C GLU A 32 5.27 -3.87 21.52
N LEU A 33 6.24 -2.95 21.39
CA LEU A 33 7.12 -2.59 22.48
C LEU A 33 6.40 -1.70 23.49
N PRO A 34 6.64 -1.88 24.81
CA PRO A 34 6.21 -0.93 25.82
C PRO A 34 6.73 0.48 25.51
N PRO A 35 5.91 1.55 25.70
CA PRO A 35 6.31 2.92 25.40
C PRO A 35 7.63 3.36 26.05
N GLU A 36 7.92 2.83 27.24
CA GLU A 36 9.14 3.12 28.01
C GLU A 36 10.39 2.47 27.37
N GLN A 37 10.20 1.40 26.60
CA GLN A 37 11.27 0.65 25.95
C GLN A 37 11.56 1.13 24.53
N VAL A 38 10.61 1.75 23.83
CA VAL A 38 10.78 2.21 22.43
C VAL A 38 12.02 3.09 22.23
N ARG A 39 12.40 3.90 23.22
CA ARG A 39 13.57 4.79 23.14
C ARG A 39 14.91 4.11 23.42
N ASN A 40 14.90 3.01 24.15
CA ASN A 40 16.10 2.39 24.71
C ASN A 40 16.35 0.97 24.17
N VAL A 41 15.41 0.43 23.39
CA VAL A 41 15.53 -0.87 22.75
C VAL A 41 16.68 -0.85 21.74
N ASP A 42 17.51 -1.88 21.76
CA ASP A 42 18.47 -2.11 20.69
C ASP A 42 17.73 -2.61 19.44
N VAL A 43 18.11 -2.12 18.26
CA VAL A 43 17.44 -2.46 17.00
C VAL A 43 17.45 -3.97 16.73
N SER A 44 18.47 -4.70 17.20
CA SER A 44 18.54 -6.16 17.08
C SER A 44 17.50 -6.92 17.91
N GLN A 45 16.89 -6.26 18.90
CA GLN A 45 15.85 -6.83 19.76
C GLN A 45 14.44 -6.58 19.20
N VAL A 46 14.31 -5.74 18.17
CA VAL A 46 13.06 -5.57 17.45
C VAL A 46 12.87 -6.76 16.52
N ARG A 47 11.71 -7.41 16.60
CA ARG A 47 11.40 -8.54 15.70
C ARG A 47 11.38 -8.10 14.24
N ASP A 48 11.64 -9.04 13.35
CA ASP A 48 11.46 -8.83 11.91
C ASP A 48 9.99 -8.55 11.55
N ILE A 49 9.81 -7.85 10.43
CA ILE A 49 8.50 -7.61 9.83
C ILE A 49 7.99 -8.95 9.27
N SER A 50 6.74 -9.25 9.58
CA SER A 50 6.05 -10.46 9.16
C SER A 50 4.88 -10.13 8.23
N PHE A 51 4.30 -11.17 7.63
CA PHE A 51 3.08 -11.00 6.83
C PHE A 51 1.91 -10.44 7.64
N TYR A 52 1.82 -10.77 8.94
CA TYR A 52 0.73 -10.29 9.80
C TYR A 52 0.75 -8.77 9.96
N ASP A 53 1.93 -8.15 9.95
CA ASP A 53 2.05 -6.69 9.97
C ASP A 53 1.38 -6.06 8.75
N PHE A 54 1.57 -6.66 7.58
CA PHE A 54 0.91 -6.21 6.36
C PHE A 54 -0.60 -6.46 6.40
N MET A 55 -1.07 -7.59 6.94
CA MET A 55 -2.50 -7.83 7.11
C MET A 55 -3.16 -6.77 7.98
N ASP A 56 -2.52 -6.41 9.10
CA ASP A 56 -3.00 -5.37 10.01
C ASP A 56 -2.95 -3.98 9.36
N SER A 57 -1.90 -3.70 8.58
CA SER A 57 -1.77 -2.44 7.84
C SER A 57 -2.77 -2.31 6.69
N LEU A 58 -3.15 -3.40 6.02
CA LEU A 58 -4.17 -3.42 4.98
C LEU A 58 -5.57 -3.02 5.50
N GLN A 59 -5.81 -3.14 6.81
CA GLN A 59 -7.06 -2.64 7.43
C GLN A 59 -7.06 -1.12 7.65
N LYS A 60 -5.88 -0.48 7.64
CA LYS A 60 -5.69 0.93 8.00
C LYS A 60 -5.38 1.78 6.76
N ILE A 61 -4.57 1.24 5.87
CA ILE A 61 -4.19 1.88 4.61
C ILE A 61 -5.16 1.36 3.55
N GLY A 62 -5.93 2.26 2.95
CA GLY A 62 -6.78 1.96 1.80
C GLY A 62 -6.23 2.59 0.52
N SER A 63 -6.86 2.31 -0.62
CA SER A 63 -6.55 3.02 -1.86
C SER A 63 -6.77 4.52 -1.66
N SER A 64 -5.78 5.35 -1.98
CA SER A 64 -5.93 6.81 -1.90
C SER A 64 -6.83 7.37 -3.00
N VAL A 65 -6.98 6.62 -4.10
CA VAL A 65 -7.83 7.02 -5.21
C VAL A 65 -9.17 6.30 -5.09
N GLY A 66 -10.25 7.07 -4.97
CA GLY A 66 -11.60 6.53 -4.94
C GLY A 66 -12.06 6.07 -6.33
N LEU A 67 -12.85 4.99 -6.39
CA LEU A 67 -13.41 4.44 -7.63
C LEU A 67 -14.17 5.51 -8.46
N GLN A 68 -14.94 6.38 -7.80
CA GLN A 68 -15.68 7.44 -8.47
C GLN A 68 -14.75 8.45 -9.16
N THR A 69 -13.62 8.79 -8.52
CA THR A 69 -12.62 9.67 -9.11
C THR A 69 -11.94 9.00 -10.30
N LEU A 70 -11.63 7.71 -10.19
CA LEU A 70 -11.12 6.93 -11.32
C LEU A 70 -12.09 6.93 -12.50
N ASP A 71 -13.38 6.66 -12.26
CA ASP A 71 -14.41 6.65 -13.31
C ASP A 71 -14.51 8.01 -14.02
N LEU A 72 -14.48 9.11 -13.26
CA LEU A 72 -14.48 10.46 -13.82
C LEU A 72 -13.23 10.73 -14.67
N LEU A 73 -12.05 10.33 -14.19
CA LEU A 73 -10.79 10.49 -14.93
C LEU A 73 -10.77 9.63 -16.19
N VAL A 74 -11.34 8.43 -16.16
CA VAL A 74 -11.48 7.56 -17.34
C VAL A 74 -12.44 8.17 -18.36
N CYS A 75 -13.60 8.67 -17.93
CA CYS A 75 -14.54 9.37 -18.81
C CYS A 75 -13.90 10.62 -19.43
N TRP A 76 -13.21 11.42 -18.62
CA TRP A 76 -12.49 12.60 -19.10
C TRP A 76 -11.40 12.24 -20.11
N ASN A 77 -10.60 11.21 -19.82
CA ASN A 77 -9.56 10.72 -20.73
C ASN A 77 -10.14 10.16 -22.04
N ARG A 78 -11.35 9.61 -22.02
CA ARG A 78 -12.03 9.16 -23.25
C ARG A 78 -12.46 10.33 -24.13
N GLU A 79 -12.89 11.43 -23.53
CA GLU A 79 -13.43 12.59 -24.26
C GLU A 79 -12.35 13.56 -24.72
N PHE A 80 -11.30 13.74 -23.91
CA PHE A 80 -10.27 14.76 -24.12
C PHE A 80 -8.83 14.22 -24.08
N GLY A 81 -8.64 12.95 -23.73
CA GLY A 81 -7.31 12.36 -23.63
C GLY A 81 -6.69 12.17 -25.01
N ASP A 82 -5.39 12.45 -25.10
CA ASP A 82 -4.59 12.05 -26.24
C ASP A 82 -4.26 10.56 -26.10
N VAL A 83 -5.27 9.73 -26.36
CA VAL A 83 -5.02 8.32 -26.64
C VAL A 83 -4.53 8.32 -28.08
N SER A 84 -3.25 8.56 -28.28
CA SER A 84 -2.59 8.23 -29.53
C SER A 84 -2.79 6.72 -29.72
N ALA A 85 -3.89 6.35 -30.37
CA ALA A 85 -4.19 4.99 -30.76
C ALA A 85 -2.93 4.50 -31.45
N GLY A 86 -2.34 3.44 -30.89
CA GLY A 86 -0.94 3.09 -31.08
C GLY A 86 -0.41 3.44 -32.47
N SER A 87 0.58 4.34 -32.54
CA SER A 87 1.56 4.24 -33.59
C SER A 87 2.34 2.95 -33.32
N MET A 88 1.79 1.88 -33.86
CA MET A 88 2.44 0.65 -34.27
C MET A 88 3.97 0.69 -34.11
N PHE A 89 4.45 0.17 -32.97
CA PHE A 89 5.75 -0.47 -32.82
C PHE A 89 5.62 -1.58 -31.78
#